data_AF-A0A935QAI4-F1
#
_entry.id   AF-A0A935QAI4-F1
#
_cell.length_a   1.000
_cell.length_b   1.000
_cell.length_c   1.000
_cell.angle_alpha   90.00
_cell.angle_beta   90.00
_cell.angle_gamma   90.00
#
_symmetry.space_group_name_H-M   'P 1'
#
loop_
_entity.id
_entity.type
_entity.pdbx_description
1 polymer ?
#
loop_
_entity_poly.entity_id
_entity_poly.type
_entity_poly.pdbx_seq_one_letter_code
_entity_poly.pdbx_strand_id
1 'polypeptide(L)'
;MTRRLAGLALLPATAVTAGAATHALPFEAALLLGAFGLLILVPFVPGLIEVWRPRDRYPLPVDMDYVKDPRHLGRSARALLAAALRGDDGPPGRRTVTLSKVEAVEVHDRLDVSAGANLSAIQLARGPMVVGERATCDRDLYARAGARIGEGAACARWPATGAPRWAAA
;
A
#
# COMPACT_ATOMS: atom_id res chain seq x y z
N MET A 1 -1.30 26.94 100.74
CA MET A 1 -2.32 25.86 100.79
C MET A 1 -3.19 25.97 99.54
N THR A 2 -2.75 25.39 98.42
CA THR A 2 -3.25 24.12 97.85
C THR A 2 -4.70 24.22 97.34
N ARG A 3 -4.87 24.52 96.04
CA ARG A 3 -6.06 24.11 95.27
C ARG A 3 -5.62 23.26 94.09
N ARG A 4 -6.32 22.13 93.98
CA ARG A 4 -6.03 20.91 93.24
C ARG A 4 -6.23 21.08 91.74
N LEU A 5 -5.28 20.54 90.97
CA LEU A 5 -5.45 20.14 89.57
C LEU A 5 -6.46 18.99 89.52
N ALA A 6 -7.56 19.17 88.81
CA ALA A 6 -8.57 18.15 88.60
C ALA A 6 -8.49 17.63 87.15
N GLY A 7 -8.00 16.40 87.02
CA GLY A 7 -8.56 15.36 86.18
C GLY A 7 -8.62 15.61 84.67
N LEU A 8 -7.50 15.36 83.98
CA LEU A 8 -7.53 14.96 82.57
C LEU A 8 -8.11 13.53 82.51
N ALA A 9 -9.35 13.38 82.06
CA ALA A 9 -9.96 12.08 81.83
C ALA A 9 -9.32 11.43 80.60
N LEU A 10 -8.48 10.42 80.82
CA LEU A 10 -8.01 9.50 79.80
C LEU A 10 -9.21 8.68 79.29
N LEU A 11 -9.68 8.97 78.09
CA LEU A 11 -10.57 8.07 77.35
C LEU A 11 -9.79 6.80 77.00
N PRO A 12 -10.30 5.59 77.29
CA PRO A 12 -9.68 4.37 76.80
C PRO A 12 -9.81 4.33 75.29
N ALA A 13 -8.67 4.23 74.59
CA ALA A 13 -8.62 3.88 73.19
C ALA A 13 -9.19 2.46 73.03
N THR A 14 -10.48 2.35 72.68
CA THR A 14 -11.05 1.09 72.23
C THR A 14 -10.38 0.76 70.91
N ALA A 15 -9.39 -0.12 70.97
CA ALA A 15 -8.79 -0.75 69.82
C ALA A 15 -9.90 -1.43 69.01
N VAL A 16 -10.19 -0.89 67.82
CA VAL A 16 -10.95 -1.60 66.79
C VAL A 16 -10.06 -2.74 66.33
N THR A 17 -10.16 -3.89 67.00
CA THR A 17 -9.69 -5.15 66.46
C THR A 17 -10.65 -5.51 65.33
N ALA A 18 -10.37 -5.01 64.14
CA ALA A 18 -10.95 -5.56 62.92
C ALA A 18 -10.45 -7.01 62.83
N GLY A 19 -11.25 -7.94 63.34
CA GLY A 19 -11.06 -9.36 63.08
C GLY A 19 -11.10 -9.54 61.58
N ALA A 20 -9.94 -9.77 60.97
CA ALA A 20 -9.83 -10.14 59.58
C ALA A 20 -10.39 -11.56 59.43
N ALA A 21 -11.71 -11.67 59.38
CA ALA A 21 -12.37 -12.85 58.88
C ALA A 21 -12.00 -12.96 57.39
N THR A 22 -11.12 -13.89 57.07
CA THR A 22 -10.79 -14.26 55.69
C THR A 22 -12.03 -14.92 55.07
N HIS A 23 -12.98 -14.10 54.63
CA HIS A 23 -14.06 -14.55 53.78
C HIS A 23 -13.46 -14.85 52.41
N ALA A 24 -13.23 -16.14 52.14
CA ALA A 24 -12.91 -16.59 50.79
C ALA A 24 -14.03 -16.11 49.86
N LEU A 25 -13.68 -15.37 48.83
CA LEU A 25 -14.64 -14.92 47.83
C LEU A 25 -15.27 -16.17 47.19
N PRO A 26 -16.60 -16.20 47.00
CA PRO A 26 -17.23 -17.28 46.26
C PRO A 26 -16.61 -17.35 44.85
N PHE A 27 -16.45 -18.56 44.33
CA PHE A 27 -15.76 -18.82 43.05
C PHE A 27 -16.38 -18.01 41.90
N GLU A 28 -17.69 -17.83 41.93
CA GLU A 28 -18.47 -17.03 40.97
C GLU A 28 -18.04 -15.56 40.98
N ALA A 29 -17.81 -14.97 42.16
CA ALA A 29 -17.34 -13.60 42.28
C ALA A 29 -15.90 -13.45 41.78
N ALA A 30 -15.04 -14.45 42.03
CA ALA A 30 -13.68 -14.46 41.50
C ALA A 30 -13.66 -14.55 39.97
N LEU A 31 -14.52 -15.38 39.37
CA LEU A 31 -14.67 -15.48 37.92
C LEU A 31 -15.16 -14.17 37.30
N LEU A 32 -16.20 -13.55 37.86
CA LEU A 32 -16.73 -12.28 37.36
C LEU A 32 -15.70 -11.16 37.44
N LEU A 33 -14.97 -11.06 38.56
CA LEU A 33 -13.92 -10.07 38.73
C LEU A 33 -12.77 -10.30 37.74
N GLY A 34 -12.39 -11.56 37.51
CA GLY A 34 -11.39 -11.93 36.51
C GLY A 34 -11.82 -11.57 35.09
N ALA A 35 -13.06 -11.89 34.71
CA ALA A 35 -13.61 -11.56 33.39
C ALA A 35 -13.70 -10.04 33.18
N PHE A 36 -14.13 -9.29 34.20
CA PHE A 36 -14.17 -7.83 34.16
C PHE A 36 -12.77 -7.23 34.03
N GLY A 37 -11.80 -7.74 34.80
CA GLY A 37 -10.40 -7.34 34.68
C GLY A 37 -9.82 -7.62 33.30
N LEU A 38 -10.12 -8.78 32.71
CA LEU A 38 -9.71 -9.11 31.35
C LEU A 38 -10.33 -8.14 30.33
N LEU A 39 -11.62 -7.83 30.47
CA LEU A 39 -12.31 -6.88 29.58
C LEU A 39 -11.66 -5.49 29.62
N ILE A 40 -11.18 -5.06 30.78
CA ILE A 40 -10.42 -3.82 30.94
C ILE A 40 -9.04 -3.93 30.29
N LEU A 41 -8.33 -5.06 30.45
CA LEU A 41 -6.93 -5.19 30.05
C LEU A 41 -6.73 -5.51 28.55
N VAL A 42 -7.63 -6.26 27.93
CA VAL A 42 -7.56 -6.66 26.52
C VAL A 42 -7.31 -5.49 25.55
N PRO A 43 -8.00 -4.32 25.63
CA PRO A 43 -7.75 -3.21 24.72
C PRO A 43 -6.34 -2.60 24.85
N PHE A 44 -5.64 -2.83 25.96
CA PHE A 44 -4.28 -2.32 26.18
C PHE A 44 -3.19 -3.29 25.72
N VAL A 45 -3.53 -4.55 25.40
CA VAL A 45 -2.57 -5.55 24.93
C VAL A 45 -1.78 -5.10 23.69
N PRO A 46 -2.39 -4.49 22.65
CA PRO A 46 -1.64 -3.99 21.49
C PRO A 46 -0.58 -2.95 21.88
N GLY A 47 -0.92 -2.05 22.81
CA GLY A 47 0.01 -1.03 23.30
C GLY A 47 1.18 -1.64 24.10
N LEU A 48 0.92 -2.63 24.95
CA LEU A 48 1.97 -3.35 25.68
C LEU A 48 2.91 -4.12 24.73
N ILE A 49 2.36 -4.73 23.69
CA ILE A 49 3.15 -5.40 22.65
C ILE A 49 4.07 -4.40 21.94
N GLU A 50 3.58 -3.21 21.60
CA GLU A 50 4.38 -2.17 20.96
C GLU A 50 5.52 -1.67 21.86
N VAL A 51 5.29 -1.56 23.17
CA VAL A 51 6.37 -1.20 24.13
C VAL A 51 7.48 -2.25 24.17
N TRP A 52 7.13 -3.53 24.09
CA TRP A 52 8.10 -4.62 24.13
C TRP A 52 8.74 -4.92 22.77
N ARG A 53 8.06 -4.59 21.67
CA ARG A 53 8.52 -4.78 20.30
C ARG A 53 8.20 -3.52 19.50
N PRO A 54 9.00 -2.46 19.65
CA PRO A 54 8.74 -1.19 19.00
C PRO A 54 8.99 -1.36 17.51
N ARG A 55 7.91 -1.55 16.76
CA ARG A 55 7.95 -1.81 15.31
C ARG A 55 8.10 -0.49 14.56
N ASP A 56 7.54 0.58 15.13
CA ASP A 56 7.48 1.92 14.53
C ASP A 56 8.44 2.91 15.21
N ARG A 57 9.51 2.43 15.86
CA ARG A 57 10.49 3.29 16.54
C ARG A 57 11.17 4.29 15.61
N TYR A 58 11.33 3.91 14.35
CA TYR A 58 12.04 4.70 13.37
C TYR A 58 11.05 5.31 12.39
N PRO A 59 11.20 6.60 12.06
CA PRO A 59 10.44 7.16 10.96
C PRO A 59 10.71 6.32 9.70
N LEU A 60 9.69 6.11 8.88
CA LEU A 60 9.90 5.49 7.58
C LEU A 60 10.97 6.31 6.85
N PRO A 61 12.02 5.67 6.31
CA PRO A 61 13.03 6.37 5.55
C PRO A 61 12.37 6.95 4.29
N VAL A 62 12.06 8.24 4.34
CA VAL A 62 11.64 9.01 3.17
C VAL A 62 12.92 9.54 2.55
N ASP A 63 13.34 8.91 1.47
CA ASP A 63 14.42 9.42 0.64
C ASP A 63 13.93 10.71 -0.05
N MET A 64 14.40 11.86 0.45
CA MET A 64 14.07 13.18 -0.08
C MET A 64 14.73 13.44 -1.43
N ASP A 65 15.75 12.64 -1.79
CA ASP A 65 16.40 12.64 -3.10
C ASP A 65 15.68 11.70 -4.08
N TYR A 66 14.61 11.01 -3.63
CA TYR A 66 13.72 10.25 -4.49
C TYR A 66 12.89 11.20 -5.37
N VAL A 67 13.55 11.72 -6.40
CA VAL A 67 12.88 12.37 -7.53
C VAL A 67 12.10 11.27 -8.23
N LYS A 68 10.76 11.36 -8.21
CA LYS A 68 9.89 10.47 -8.99
C LYS A 68 10.38 10.49 -10.43
N ASP A 69 11.04 9.42 -10.86
CA ASP A 69 11.42 9.27 -12.26
C ASP A 69 10.12 9.30 -13.08
N PRO A 70 9.90 10.32 -13.93
CA PRO A 70 8.68 10.43 -14.72
C PRO A 70 8.51 9.22 -15.66
N ARG A 71 9.59 8.48 -15.92
CA ARG A 71 9.61 7.28 -16.75
C ARG A 71 9.36 5.99 -15.97
N HIS A 72 9.29 6.03 -14.64
CA HIS A 72 9.12 4.81 -13.82
C HIS A 72 7.86 4.04 -14.20
N LEU A 73 6.73 4.75 -14.37
CA LEU A 73 5.46 4.14 -14.79
C LEU A 73 5.53 3.50 -16.18
N GLY A 74 6.22 4.16 -17.12
CA GLY A 74 6.44 3.60 -18.46
C GLY A 74 7.31 2.34 -18.42
N ARG A 75 8.35 2.33 -17.57
CA ARG A 75 9.24 1.18 -17.40
C ARG A 75 8.52 -0.01 -16.77
N SER A 76 7.74 0.21 -15.71
CA SER A 76 7.01 -0.87 -15.03
C SER A 76 5.87 -1.44 -15.88
N ALA A 77 5.10 -0.59 -16.58
CA ALA A 77 4.06 -1.04 -17.51
C ALA A 77 4.65 -1.87 -18.67
N ARG A 78 5.78 -1.42 -19.24
CA ARG A 78 6.50 -2.18 -20.26
C ARG A 78 6.99 -3.53 -19.75
N ALA A 79 7.49 -3.59 -18.52
CA ALA A 79 7.94 -4.84 -17.91
C ALA A 79 6.77 -5.83 -17.74
N LEU A 80 5.60 -5.35 -17.30
CA LEU A 80 4.39 -6.17 -17.19
C LEU A 80 3.94 -6.69 -18.56
N LEU A 81 3.88 -5.82 -19.58
CA LEU A 81 3.50 -6.23 -20.93
C LEU A 81 4.49 -7.23 -21.53
N ALA A 82 5.79 -7.01 -21.33
CA ALA A 82 6.82 -7.94 -21.78
C ALA A 82 6.78 -9.29 -21.06
N ALA A 83 6.40 -9.31 -19.78
CA ALA A 83 6.20 -10.55 -19.02
C ALA A 83 4.94 -11.30 -19.51
N ALA A 84 3.83 -10.57 -19.75
CA ALA A 84 2.59 -11.15 -20.24
C ALA A 84 2.70 -11.72 -21.66
N LEU A 85 3.58 -11.16 -22.48
CA LEU A 85 3.87 -11.60 -23.86
C LEU A 85 5.16 -12.43 -23.97
N ARG A 86 5.71 -12.92 -22.85
CA ARG A 86 6.98 -13.65 -22.86
C ARG A 86 6.81 -14.97 -23.63
N GLY A 87 7.68 -15.20 -24.61
CA GLY A 87 7.62 -16.38 -25.48
C GLY A 87 6.54 -16.31 -26.56
N ASP A 88 5.86 -15.17 -26.71
CA ASP A 88 4.78 -15.00 -27.66
C ASP A 88 5.27 -14.37 -28.97
N ASP A 89 5.97 -15.19 -29.75
CA ASP A 89 6.41 -14.90 -31.12
C ASP A 89 5.33 -15.21 -32.17
N GLY A 90 4.09 -15.43 -31.72
CA GLY A 90 2.95 -15.72 -32.60
C GLY A 90 2.69 -14.60 -33.62
N PRO A 91 1.87 -14.87 -34.65
CA PRO A 91 1.56 -13.91 -35.69
C PRO A 91 0.91 -12.63 -35.11
N PRO A 92 1.02 -11.48 -35.82
CA PRO A 92 0.28 -10.28 -35.50
C PRO A 92 -1.22 -10.56 -35.28
N GLY A 93 -1.83 -9.84 -34.36
CA GLY A 93 -3.24 -10.00 -34.05
C GLY A 93 -3.62 -9.51 -32.67
N ARG A 94 -4.93 -9.60 -32.42
CA ARG A 94 -5.52 -9.21 -31.14
C ARG A 94 -5.40 -10.34 -30.14
N ARG A 95 -4.92 -10.00 -28.94
CA ARG A 95 -4.70 -10.92 -27.83
C ARG A 95 -5.33 -10.36 -26.58
N THR A 96 -5.78 -11.25 -25.71
CA THR A 96 -6.24 -10.88 -24.38
C THR A 96 -5.14 -11.27 -23.41
N VAL A 97 -4.60 -10.29 -22.69
CA VAL A 97 -3.55 -10.51 -21.69
C VAL A 97 -4.01 -10.04 -20.33
N THR A 98 -3.54 -10.72 -19.30
CA THR A 98 -3.77 -10.31 -17.92
C THR A 98 -2.55 -9.50 -17.46
N LEU A 99 -2.73 -8.19 -17.33
CA LEU A 99 -1.77 -7.28 -16.70
C LEU A 99 -2.17 -7.11 -15.22
N SER A 100 -2.49 -5.88 -14.79
CA SER A 100 -3.22 -5.65 -13.53
C SER A 100 -4.70 -6.02 -13.62
N LYS A 101 -5.22 -6.08 -14.85
CA LYS A 101 -6.57 -6.51 -15.22
C LYS A 101 -6.51 -7.16 -16.61
N VAL A 102 -7.61 -7.78 -17.02
CA VAL A 102 -7.74 -8.36 -18.36
C VAL A 102 -7.88 -7.23 -19.38
N GLU A 103 -6.96 -7.16 -20.33
CA GLU A 103 -6.94 -6.12 -21.38
C GLU A 103 -6.67 -6.72 -22.76
N ALA A 104 -7.19 -6.05 -23.79
CA ALA A 104 -6.90 -6.39 -25.17
C ALA A 104 -5.63 -5.67 -25.65
N VAL A 105 -4.70 -6.45 -26.19
CA VAL A 105 -3.46 -5.98 -26.82
C VAL A 105 -3.49 -6.39 -28.29
N GLU A 106 -3.29 -5.42 -29.19
CA GLU A 106 -3.13 -5.67 -30.61
C GLU A 106 -1.64 -5.61 -30.95
N VAL A 107 -1.12 -6.74 -31.42
CA VAL A 107 0.27 -6.90 -31.79
C VAL A 107 0.40 -6.73 -33.29
N HIS A 108 1.27 -5.82 -33.71
CA HIS A 108 1.55 -5.49 -35.10
C HIS A 108 3.04 -5.63 -35.39
N ASP A 109 3.40 -6.12 -36.58
CA ASP A 109 4.79 -6.06 -37.02
C ASP A 109 5.19 -4.63 -37.39
N ARG A 110 4.27 -3.87 -37.99
CA ARG A 110 4.38 -2.42 -38.23
C ARG A 110 2.99 -1.82 -38.04
N LEU A 111 2.90 -0.66 -37.39
CA LEU A 111 1.64 0.03 -37.18
C LEU A 111 1.67 1.39 -37.87
N ASP A 112 0.68 1.64 -38.73
CA ASP A 112 0.45 2.93 -39.38
C ASP A 112 -1.00 3.33 -39.11
N VAL A 113 -1.17 4.40 -38.34
CA VAL A 113 -2.48 4.87 -37.87
C VAL A 113 -2.84 6.10 -38.68
N SER A 114 -3.99 6.06 -39.34
CA SER A 114 -4.48 7.18 -40.13
C SER A 114 -4.77 8.42 -39.28
N ALA A 115 -4.75 9.59 -39.92
CA ALA A 115 -5.11 10.85 -39.27
C ALA A 115 -6.55 10.79 -38.73
N GLY A 116 -6.74 11.27 -37.49
CA GLY A 116 -8.04 11.27 -36.80
C GLY A 116 -8.56 9.90 -36.37
N ALA A 117 -7.79 8.82 -36.52
CA ALA A 117 -8.21 7.51 -36.07
C ALA A 117 -8.29 7.42 -34.54
N ASN A 118 -9.20 6.57 -34.04
CA ASN A 118 -9.31 6.26 -32.62
C ASN A 118 -8.86 4.83 -32.33
N LEU A 119 -7.92 4.68 -31.40
CA LEU A 119 -7.37 3.41 -30.95
C LEU A 119 -7.89 3.09 -29.54
N SER A 120 -8.73 2.04 -29.44
CA SER A 120 -9.40 1.65 -28.19
C SER A 120 -8.73 0.50 -27.43
N ALA A 121 -7.72 -0.14 -28.03
CA ALA A 121 -6.93 -1.23 -27.46
C ALA A 121 -5.47 -0.83 -27.27
N ILE A 122 -4.75 -1.54 -26.39
CA ILE A 122 -3.31 -1.35 -26.24
C ILE A 122 -2.63 -1.78 -27.53
N GLN A 123 -1.83 -0.91 -28.13
CA GLN A 123 -1.15 -1.21 -29.39
C GLN A 123 0.31 -1.52 -29.13
N LEU A 124 0.77 -2.67 -29.65
CA LEU A 124 2.17 -3.08 -29.61
C LEU A 124 2.71 -3.24 -31.02
N ALA A 125 3.58 -2.32 -31.45
CA ALA A 125 4.36 -2.47 -32.68
C ALA A 125 5.73 -3.10 -32.40
N ARG A 126 6.01 -4.25 -33.01
CA ARG A 126 7.34 -4.89 -33.00
C ARG A 126 8.34 -4.11 -33.85
N GLY A 127 7.88 -3.49 -34.93
CA GLY A 127 8.63 -2.61 -35.82
C GLY A 127 8.29 -1.14 -35.62
N PRO A 128 8.46 -0.30 -36.67
CA PRO A 128 8.19 1.13 -36.58
C PRO A 128 6.70 1.40 -36.43
N MET A 129 6.37 2.45 -35.69
CA MET A 129 5.00 2.92 -35.51
C MET A 129 4.87 4.36 -36.04
N VAL A 130 3.82 4.64 -36.80
CA VAL A 130 3.46 6.00 -37.24
C VAL A 130 2.04 6.27 -36.79
N VAL A 131 1.86 7.36 -36.05
CA VAL A 131 0.56 7.83 -35.60
C VAL A 131 0.23 9.10 -36.37
N GLY A 132 -0.87 9.09 -37.12
CA GLY A 132 -1.33 10.24 -37.90
C GLY A 132 -1.73 11.43 -37.04
N GLU A 133 -1.89 12.59 -37.68
CA GLU A 133 -2.33 13.83 -37.03
C GLU A 133 -3.69 13.68 -36.36
N ARG A 134 -3.88 14.33 -35.21
CA ARG A 134 -5.13 14.34 -34.44
C ARG A 134 -5.70 12.94 -34.11
N ALA A 135 -4.89 11.87 -34.20
CA ALA A 135 -5.31 10.55 -33.76
C ALA A 135 -5.49 10.54 -32.23
N THR A 136 -6.47 9.78 -31.75
CA THR A 136 -6.76 9.64 -30.32
C THR A 136 -6.41 8.23 -29.88
N CYS A 137 -5.68 8.12 -28.76
CA CYS A 137 -5.38 6.83 -28.15
C CYS A 137 -6.01 6.77 -26.76
N ASP A 138 -7.11 6.04 -26.63
CA ASP A 138 -7.76 5.79 -25.35
C ASP A 138 -6.91 4.86 -24.46
N ARG A 139 -5.99 4.11 -25.08
CA ARG A 139 -5.09 3.15 -24.45
C ARG A 139 -3.62 3.39 -24.82
N ASP A 140 -2.74 2.70 -24.10
CA ASP A 140 -1.30 2.85 -24.22
C ASP A 140 -0.76 2.35 -25.58
N LEU A 141 0.28 3.04 -26.08
CA LEU A 141 1.02 2.65 -27.27
C LEU A 141 2.45 2.20 -26.91
N TYR A 142 2.89 1.10 -27.48
CA TYR A 142 4.24 0.56 -27.30
C TYR A 142 4.88 0.27 -28.65
N ALA A 143 6.05 0.86 -28.90
CA ALA A 143 6.83 0.60 -30.12
C ALA A 143 8.24 0.11 -29.77
N ARG A 144 8.67 -1.00 -30.37
CA ARG A 144 10.03 -1.54 -30.16
C ARG A 144 11.08 -0.87 -31.05
N ALA A 145 10.74 -0.54 -32.30
CA ALA A 145 11.66 0.09 -33.25
C ALA A 145 11.49 1.62 -33.37
N GLY A 146 10.88 2.25 -32.37
CA GLY A 146 10.59 3.69 -32.34
C GLY A 146 9.25 4.06 -32.98
N ALA A 147 8.83 5.31 -32.80
CA ALA A 147 7.64 5.82 -33.46
C ALA A 147 7.68 7.31 -33.76
N ARG A 148 6.76 7.72 -34.63
CA ARG A 148 6.50 9.11 -35.01
C ARG A 148 5.05 9.42 -34.69
N ILE A 149 4.82 10.53 -34.00
CA ILE A 149 3.49 10.99 -33.64
C ILE A 149 3.22 12.28 -34.42
N GLY A 150 2.10 12.28 -35.15
CA GLY A 150 1.60 13.41 -35.91
C GLY A 150 1.12 14.54 -35.00
N GLU A 151 1.08 15.74 -35.54
CA GLU A 151 0.68 16.94 -34.80
C GLU A 151 -0.74 16.82 -34.25
N GLY A 152 -0.95 17.29 -33.02
CA GLY A 152 -2.26 17.28 -32.36
C GLY A 152 -2.79 15.89 -31.99
N ALA A 153 -2.02 14.81 -32.18
CA ALA A 153 -2.41 13.49 -31.70
C ALA A 153 -2.43 13.46 -30.16
N ALA A 154 -3.50 12.93 -29.60
CA ALA A 154 -3.74 12.86 -28.16
C ALA A 154 -3.62 11.41 -27.68
N CYS A 155 -2.38 10.98 -27.42
CA CYS A 155 -2.09 9.64 -26.93
C CYS A 155 -1.50 9.73 -25.51
N ALA A 156 -2.34 9.42 -24.52
CA ALA A 156 -2.19 9.82 -23.12
C ALA A 156 -0.98 9.22 -22.39
N ARG A 157 -0.31 8.22 -22.96
CA ARG A 157 0.89 7.61 -22.38
C ARG A 157 1.84 7.17 -23.48
N TRP A 158 2.72 8.10 -23.81
CA TRP A 158 3.87 7.86 -24.65
C TRP A 158 5.13 7.96 -23.77
N PRO A 159 5.92 6.89 -23.56
CA PRO A 159 7.28 7.06 -23.09
C PRO A 159 8.10 7.63 -24.27
N ALA A 160 7.92 8.92 -24.58
CA ALA A 160 8.83 9.66 -25.44
C ALA A 160 10.18 9.72 -24.74
N THR A 161 11.08 8.81 -25.09
CA THR A 161 12.44 9.08 -25.61
C THR A 161 13.37 7.90 -25.34
N GLY A 162 14.03 7.42 -26.40
CA GLY A 162 15.20 6.53 -26.35
C GLY A 162 14.94 5.14 -26.89
N ALA A 163 15.46 4.85 -28.08
CA ALA A 163 15.57 3.50 -28.61
C ALA A 163 16.23 2.56 -27.57
N PRO A 164 15.67 1.38 -27.26
CA PRO A 164 16.46 0.35 -26.62
C PRO A 164 17.49 -0.14 -27.62
N ARG A 165 18.78 0.10 -27.36
CA ARG A 165 19.85 -0.75 -27.89
C ARG A 165 19.64 -2.14 -27.29
N TRP A 166 18.92 -3.01 -28.00
CA TRP A 166 19.05 -4.45 -27.81
C TRP A 166 20.21 -4.91 -28.69
N ALA A 167 21.43 -4.63 -28.24
CA ALA A 167 22.64 -5.21 -28.80
C ALA A 167 23.57 -5.58 -27.64
N ALA A 168 23.96 -6.85 -27.64
CA ALA A 168 24.98 -7.52 -26.84
C ALA A 168 24.63 -7.88 -25.38
N ALA A 169 24.07 -9.08 -25.22
CA ALA A 169 24.72 -10.16 -24.48
C ALA A 169 24.44 -11.47 -25.21
#